data_AF-A0A1B7UPE9-F1
#
_entry.id   AF-A0A1B7UPE9-F1
#
_cell.length_a   1.000
_cell.length_b   1.000
_cell.length_c   1.000
_cell.angle_alpha   90.00
_cell.angle_beta   90.00
_cell.angle_gamma   90.00
#
_symmetry.space_group_name_H-M   'P 1'
#
loop_
_entity.id
_entity.type
_entity.pdbx_description
1 polymer ?
#
loop_
_entity_poly.entity_id
_entity_poly.type
_entity_poly.pdbx_seq_one_letter_code
_entity_poly.pdbx_strand_id
1 'polypeptide(L)'
;MPAIWLDQIIEKAGQHFGLLFQQEQSADLLCRLKLRAQELQKDDELAWIQQVAQAEWSLALQHELLPALTVGETYFCRDPFVTQWLIQNWLPKIQSSQSAPVRIWSAGCCRGEEAYSLLFLLSEALDLAQMRCGLNMVATDLNPEFIAKAEQGIYRATSFRNGTGPFRQRYFSVLSPQHSWQVKPQWRALIKFQTLNLMDSQPHPAGPFDLIFCRNVLMYFSPEQAHNIITRFLQQLNPGGLLLLNAVEASIATQSGYHGFWAVDNYAVPASALAATALAPSTFVPSTRQAKAEDLSALPTTQQPAIHQPVIHQPTLPRLTAQKQTTTLPLSDSVQQATATATTTTTPVQTGTRPRAQPQADYYLQQAKKSADLQQPEQARRWLTQLLELTPDSAAGHLLSAQLYRQELQPQLALQALQKVLYLEPDLIVAHLLRATLSKEIGQQQTALKELQLCTQLLQHYPSALEIPYSDQLSAGQLYLICQQLVAEMSE
;
A
#
# COMPACT_ATOMS: atom_id res chain seq x y z
N MET A 1 12.49 12.18 28.78
CA MET A 1 13.14 13.35 28.16
C MET A 1 12.97 13.37 26.64
N PRO A 2 13.29 12.31 25.85
CA PRO A 2 13.18 12.36 24.37
C PRO A 2 11.74 12.52 23.85
N ALA A 3 10.74 12.01 24.59
CA ALA A 3 9.34 12.06 24.18
C ALA A 3 8.82 13.50 23.99
N ILE A 4 9.16 14.42 24.91
CA ILE A 4 8.71 15.82 24.84
C ILE A 4 9.29 16.52 23.60
N TRP A 5 10.56 16.28 23.29
CA TRP A 5 11.20 16.86 22.10
C TRP A 5 10.59 16.34 20.82
N LEU A 6 10.24 15.05 20.81
CA LEU A 6 9.64 14.43 19.65
C LEU A 6 8.22 14.95 19.41
N ASP A 7 7.42 15.13 20.45
CA ASP A 7 6.08 15.74 20.34
C ASP A 7 6.17 17.16 19.75
N GLN A 8 7.16 17.96 20.18
CA GLN A 8 7.42 19.30 19.62
C GLN A 8 7.81 19.25 18.14
N ILE A 9 8.64 18.29 17.74
CA ILE A 9 9.03 18.09 16.34
C ILE A 9 7.83 17.66 15.49
N ILE A 10 6.99 16.76 16.00
CA ILE A 10 5.77 16.30 15.34
C ILE A 10 4.80 17.48 15.13
N GLU A 11 4.59 18.30 16.16
CA GLU A 11 3.75 19.50 16.07
C GLU A 11 4.26 20.46 14.99
N LYS A 12 5.58 20.75 14.99
CA LYS A 12 6.21 21.61 13.99
C LYS A 12 6.15 21.02 12.58
N ALA A 13 6.32 19.71 12.43
CA ALA A 13 6.15 19.04 11.14
C ALA A 13 4.72 19.17 10.61
N GLY A 14 3.71 19.07 11.49
CA GLY A 14 2.32 19.34 11.16
C GLY A 14 2.07 20.79 10.72
N GLN A 15 2.67 21.77 11.41
CA GLN A 15 2.54 23.19 11.10
C GLN A 15 3.20 23.58 9.76
N HIS A 16 4.43 23.12 9.52
CA HIS A 16 5.20 23.50 8.32
C HIS A 16 4.85 22.68 7.08
N PHE A 17 4.57 21.39 7.24
CA PHE A 17 4.43 20.44 6.12
C PHE A 17 3.09 19.73 6.05
N GLY A 18 2.24 19.88 7.08
CA GLY A 18 0.98 19.14 7.18
C GLY A 18 1.15 17.65 7.51
N LEU A 19 2.35 17.20 7.88
CA LEU A 19 2.63 15.79 8.15
C LEU A 19 2.14 15.41 9.56
N LEU A 20 1.24 14.44 9.63
CA LEU A 20 0.78 13.83 10.86
C LEU A 20 1.54 12.55 11.16
N PHE A 21 1.92 12.40 12.42
CA PHE A 21 2.56 11.20 12.95
C PHE A 21 1.65 10.58 14.01
N GLN A 22 1.42 9.27 13.91
CA GLN A 22 0.72 8.54 14.96
C GLN A 22 1.67 8.24 16.14
N GLN A 23 1.15 8.07 17.35
CA GLN A 23 1.97 7.77 18.53
C GLN A 23 2.87 6.55 18.34
N GLU A 24 2.41 5.54 17.61
CA GLU A 24 3.16 4.32 17.30
C GLU A 24 4.37 4.56 16.39
N GLN A 25 4.34 5.63 15.59
CA GLN A 25 5.41 6.01 14.67
C GLN A 25 6.52 6.83 15.35
N SER A 26 6.33 7.22 16.62
CA SER A 26 7.28 8.03 17.38
C SER A 26 8.67 7.38 17.49
N ALA A 27 8.73 6.07 17.73
CA ALA A 27 9.99 5.34 17.81
C ALA A 27 10.74 5.30 16.46
N ASP A 28 10.01 5.11 15.37
CA ASP A 28 10.57 5.13 14.02
C ASP A 28 11.10 6.52 13.65
N LEU A 29 10.32 7.58 13.94
CA LEU A 29 10.74 8.95 13.71
C LEU A 29 12.02 9.29 14.49
N LEU A 30 12.12 8.86 15.76
CA LEU A 30 13.33 9.06 16.55
C LEU A 30 14.54 8.35 15.91
N CYS A 31 14.37 7.13 15.43
CA CYS A 31 15.43 6.41 14.71
C CYS A 31 15.86 7.15 13.43
N ARG A 32 14.91 7.66 12.63
CA ARG A 32 15.20 8.44 11.43
C ARG A 32 15.90 9.76 11.74
N LEU A 33 15.51 10.46 12.81
CA LEU A 33 16.18 11.69 13.24
C LEU A 33 17.63 11.43 13.69
N LYS A 34 17.87 10.33 14.42
CA LYS A 34 19.23 9.92 14.80
C LYS A 34 20.08 9.60 13.59
N LEU A 35 19.56 8.79 12.67
CA LEU A 35 20.25 8.49 11.41
C LEU A 35 20.56 9.77 10.64
N ARG A 36 19.62 10.72 10.60
CA ARG A 36 19.82 12.00 9.94
C ARG A 36 20.89 12.85 10.63
N ALA A 37 20.95 12.85 11.95
CA ALA A 37 22.01 13.51 12.71
C ALA A 37 23.39 12.94 12.35
N GLN A 38 23.50 11.61 12.18
CA GLN A 38 24.72 10.95 11.74
C GLN A 38 25.11 11.34 10.30
N GLU A 39 24.15 11.36 9.37
CA GLU A 39 24.37 11.80 7.98
C GLU A 39 24.88 13.25 7.91
N LEU A 40 24.36 14.12 8.79
CA LEU A 40 24.78 15.52 8.94
C LEU A 40 26.03 15.67 9.82
N GLN A 41 26.65 14.57 10.24
CA GLN A 41 27.87 14.52 11.05
C GLN A 41 27.77 15.33 12.35
N LYS A 42 26.64 15.20 13.06
CA LYS A 42 26.45 15.82 14.38
C LYS A 42 27.11 14.95 15.45
N ASP A 43 27.88 15.57 16.34
CA ASP A 43 28.67 14.87 17.37
C ASP A 43 27.80 14.16 18.42
N ASP A 44 26.65 14.75 18.78
CA ASP A 44 25.67 14.18 19.70
C ASP A 44 24.27 14.25 19.08
N GLU A 45 23.73 13.09 18.71
CA GLU A 45 22.42 12.93 18.09
C GLU A 45 21.29 13.45 18.98
N LEU A 46 21.33 13.17 20.29
CA LEU A 46 20.26 13.54 21.20
C LEU A 46 20.29 15.03 21.52
N ALA A 47 21.48 15.61 21.68
CA ALA A 47 21.63 17.04 21.85
C ALA A 47 21.15 17.80 20.59
N TRP A 48 21.45 17.29 19.40
CA TRP A 48 20.96 17.87 18.15
C TRP A 48 19.43 17.77 18.05
N ILE A 49 18.82 16.62 18.37
CA ILE A 49 17.36 16.46 18.37
C ILE A 49 16.70 17.44 19.36
N GLN A 50 17.28 17.61 20.56
CA GLN A 50 16.81 18.61 21.51
C GLN A 50 16.88 20.02 20.93
N GLN A 51 17.98 20.38 20.27
CA GLN A 51 18.15 21.68 19.63
C GLN A 51 17.10 21.89 18.52
N VAL A 52 16.86 20.87 17.69
CA VAL A 52 15.84 20.90 16.63
C VAL A 52 14.44 21.13 17.20
N ALA A 53 14.10 20.45 18.29
CA ALA A 53 12.81 20.62 18.96
C ALA A 53 12.61 22.04 19.51
N GLN A 54 13.66 22.62 20.10
CA GLN A 54 13.62 23.94 20.72
C GLN A 54 13.78 25.11 19.74
N ALA A 55 14.40 24.88 18.58
CA ALA A 55 14.67 25.93 17.60
C ALA A 55 13.43 26.29 16.77
N GLU A 56 13.33 27.55 16.36
CA GLU A 56 12.44 27.95 15.27
C GLU A 56 13.00 27.43 13.94
N TRP A 57 12.15 26.82 13.11
CA TRP A 57 12.59 26.14 11.90
C TRP A 57 12.75 27.11 10.74
N SER A 58 13.99 27.56 10.52
CA SER A 58 14.38 28.22 9.28
C SER A 58 14.19 27.31 8.07
N LEU A 59 14.07 27.89 6.86
CA LEU A 59 13.96 27.12 5.61
C LEU A 59 15.13 26.13 5.42
N ALA A 60 16.34 26.52 5.83
CA ALA A 60 17.52 25.66 5.78
C ALA A 60 17.36 24.44 6.71
N LEU A 61 16.91 24.66 7.95
CA LEU A 61 16.67 23.58 8.90
C LEU A 61 15.52 22.67 8.43
N GLN A 62 14.46 23.24 7.88
CA GLN A 62 13.37 22.48 7.27
C GLN A 62 13.92 21.51 6.19
N HIS A 63 14.73 22.01 5.26
CA HIS A 63 15.36 21.18 4.23
C HIS A 63 16.26 20.07 4.81
N GLU A 64 17.01 20.37 5.89
CA GLU A 64 17.83 19.37 6.58
C GLU A 64 16.99 18.25 7.20
N LEU A 65 15.79 18.55 7.69
CA LEU A 65 14.93 17.61 8.40
C LEU A 65 14.05 16.75 7.48
N LEU A 66 13.69 17.25 6.29
CA LEU A 66 12.76 16.57 5.37
C LEU A 66 13.10 15.09 5.09
N PRO A 67 14.37 14.68 4.91
CA PRO A 67 14.72 13.27 4.75
C PRO A 67 14.38 12.38 5.94
N ALA A 68 14.40 12.92 7.16
CA ALA A 68 13.98 12.19 8.36
C ALA A 68 12.46 12.19 8.53
N LEU A 69 11.77 13.26 8.12
CA LEU A 69 10.32 13.42 8.29
C LEU A 69 9.52 12.67 7.23
N THR A 70 10.05 12.50 6.03
CA THR A 70 9.36 11.85 4.91
C THR A 70 9.67 10.36 4.80
N VAL A 71 8.71 9.58 4.28
CA VAL A 71 8.89 8.15 4.02
C VAL A 71 9.23 7.94 2.55
N GLY A 72 10.40 7.36 2.28
CA GLY A 72 10.94 7.19 0.94
C GLY A 72 10.73 5.80 0.32
N GLU A 73 9.63 5.11 0.63
CA GLU A 73 9.37 3.78 0.08
C GLU A 73 8.65 3.86 -1.27
N THR A 74 9.38 3.55 -2.34
CA THR A 74 8.86 3.50 -3.70
C THR A 74 9.69 2.54 -4.55
N TYR A 75 9.10 2.02 -5.63
CA TYR A 75 9.73 1.11 -6.57
C TYR A 75 9.02 1.17 -7.93
N PHE A 76 9.73 0.77 -8.98
CA PHE A 76 9.18 0.77 -10.34
C PHE A 76 8.01 -0.18 -10.48
N CYS A 77 7.01 0.23 -11.26
CA CYS A 77 5.85 -0.57 -11.63
C CYS A 77 5.11 -1.14 -10.40
N ARG A 78 4.87 -0.30 -9.38
CA ARG A 78 4.21 -0.68 -8.13
C ARG A 78 2.86 -1.37 -8.36
N ASP A 79 2.01 -0.77 -9.20
CA ASP A 79 0.72 -1.34 -9.61
C ASP A 79 0.68 -1.48 -11.14
N PRO A 80 1.03 -2.66 -11.69
CA PRO A 80 1.03 -2.87 -13.14
C PRO A 80 -0.38 -2.90 -13.74
N PHE A 81 -1.41 -3.17 -12.94
CA PHE A 81 -2.79 -3.30 -13.43
C PHE A 81 -3.47 -1.95 -13.68
N VAL A 82 -3.38 -0.97 -12.76
CA VAL A 82 -3.90 0.39 -13.00
C VAL A 82 -3.22 1.04 -14.22
N THR A 83 -1.94 0.74 -14.36
CA THR A 83 -1.08 1.10 -15.47
C THR A 83 -1.66 0.57 -16.79
N GLN A 84 -1.95 -0.73 -16.90
CA GLN A 84 -2.63 -1.28 -18.09
C GLN A 84 -4.04 -0.69 -18.31
N TRP A 85 -4.80 -0.47 -17.23
CA TRP A 85 -6.13 0.14 -17.30
C TRP A 85 -6.08 1.54 -17.92
N LEU A 86 -5.08 2.36 -17.59
CA LEU A 86 -4.91 3.70 -18.15
C LEU A 86 -4.69 3.67 -19.67
N ILE A 87 -3.87 2.75 -20.18
CA ILE A 87 -3.68 2.58 -21.64
C ILE A 87 -4.99 2.23 -22.33
N GLN A 88 -5.77 1.33 -21.75
CA GLN A 88 -6.96 0.79 -22.41
C GLN A 88 -8.16 1.73 -22.32
N ASN A 89 -8.33 2.43 -21.19
CA ASN A 89 -9.58 3.10 -20.85
C ASN A 89 -9.48 4.63 -20.80
N TRP A 90 -8.31 5.17 -20.48
CA TRP A 90 -8.12 6.62 -20.31
C TRP A 90 -7.42 7.24 -21.52
N LEU A 91 -6.28 6.69 -21.94
CA LEU A 91 -5.46 7.25 -23.01
C LEU A 91 -6.22 7.46 -24.34
N PRO A 92 -7.06 6.53 -24.83
CA PRO A 92 -7.78 6.71 -26.08
C PRO A 92 -8.81 7.86 -26.03
N LYS A 93 -9.39 8.12 -24.85
CA LYS A 93 -10.35 9.21 -24.64
C LYS A 93 -9.67 10.57 -24.74
N ILE A 94 -8.44 10.68 -24.24
CA ILE A 94 -7.65 11.90 -24.34
C ILE A 94 -7.18 12.13 -25.80
N GLN A 95 -6.67 11.09 -26.47
CA GLN A 95 -6.21 11.21 -27.85
C GLN A 95 -7.30 11.59 -28.86
N SER A 96 -8.54 11.15 -28.63
CA SER A 96 -9.69 11.45 -29.49
C SER A 96 -10.30 12.84 -29.24
N SER A 97 -10.02 13.46 -28.10
CA SER A 97 -10.65 14.71 -27.67
C SER A 97 -9.76 15.96 -27.78
N GLN A 98 -8.46 15.82 -28.04
CA GLN A 98 -7.52 16.94 -27.96
C GLN A 98 -6.61 17.10 -29.19
N SER A 99 -6.41 18.35 -29.60
CA SER A 99 -5.35 18.82 -30.51
C SER A 99 -4.13 19.37 -29.75
N ALA A 100 -4.05 19.16 -28.43
CA ALA A 100 -3.05 19.69 -27.52
C ALA A 100 -2.31 18.56 -26.77
N PRO A 101 -1.12 18.82 -26.18
CA PRO A 101 -0.37 17.82 -25.43
C PRO A 101 -1.09 17.39 -24.15
N VAL A 102 -1.04 16.09 -23.85
CA VAL A 102 -1.53 15.49 -22.61
C VAL A 102 -0.69 15.96 -21.43
N ARG A 103 -1.33 16.44 -20.38
CA ARG A 103 -0.68 17.00 -19.19
C ARG A 103 -0.87 16.08 -18.01
N ILE A 104 0.24 15.60 -17.44
CA ILE A 104 0.25 14.65 -16.33
C ILE A 104 1.02 15.24 -15.15
N TRP A 105 0.49 15.06 -13.95
CA TRP A 105 1.17 15.39 -12.70
C TRP A 105 1.28 14.17 -11.78
N SER A 106 2.50 13.79 -11.38
CA SER A 106 2.72 12.86 -10.25
C SER A 106 3.06 13.67 -9.00
N ALA A 107 2.12 13.74 -8.06
CA ALA A 107 2.21 14.46 -6.80
C ALA A 107 2.65 13.50 -5.67
N GLY A 108 3.76 13.82 -5.01
CA GLY A 108 4.44 12.92 -4.08
C GLY A 108 5.24 11.83 -4.80
N CYS A 109 6.00 12.22 -5.82
CA CYS A 109 6.67 11.28 -6.72
C CYS A 109 7.85 10.52 -6.09
N CYS A 110 8.22 10.84 -4.85
CA CYS A 110 9.38 10.32 -4.15
C CYS A 110 10.63 10.43 -5.03
N ARG A 111 11.43 9.36 -5.16
CA ARG A 111 12.67 9.34 -5.98
C ARG A 111 12.41 9.13 -7.47
N GLY A 112 11.17 9.35 -7.94
CA GLY A 112 10.80 9.38 -9.35
C GLY A 112 10.37 8.05 -9.95
N GLU A 113 10.45 6.94 -9.22
CA GLU A 113 10.06 5.62 -9.73
C GLU A 113 8.63 5.60 -10.26
N GLU A 114 7.68 6.26 -9.59
CA GLU A 114 6.29 6.36 -10.07
C GLU A 114 6.20 7.12 -11.40
N ALA A 115 6.77 8.33 -11.44
CA ALA A 115 6.73 9.19 -12.61
C ALA A 115 7.36 8.50 -13.84
N TYR A 116 8.51 7.85 -13.66
CA TYR A 116 9.14 7.09 -14.72
C TYR A 116 8.34 5.84 -15.12
N SER A 117 7.72 5.14 -14.16
CA SER A 117 6.89 3.96 -14.47
C SER A 117 5.72 4.32 -15.37
N LEU A 118 5.04 5.44 -15.08
CA LEU A 118 3.95 5.94 -15.90
C LEU A 118 4.45 6.36 -17.30
N LEU A 119 5.61 7.01 -17.37
CA LEU A 119 6.21 7.37 -18.66
C LEU A 119 6.56 6.13 -19.51
N PHE A 120 7.18 5.12 -18.90
CA PHE A 120 7.56 3.88 -19.58
C PHE A 120 6.35 3.10 -20.07
N LEU A 121 5.28 3.09 -19.28
CA LEU A 121 4.01 2.54 -19.69
C LEU A 121 3.47 3.25 -20.94
N LEU A 122 3.39 4.58 -20.92
CA LEU A 122 2.86 5.34 -22.05
C LEU A 122 3.66 5.05 -23.34
N SER A 123 4.94 4.70 -23.21
CA SER A 123 5.78 4.28 -24.33
C SER A 123 5.43 2.93 -24.97
N GLU A 124 4.50 2.17 -24.39
CA GLU A 124 3.93 0.97 -25.00
C GLU A 124 2.87 1.31 -26.04
N ALA A 125 2.17 2.43 -25.85
CA ALA A 125 1.13 2.90 -26.78
C ALA A 125 1.63 4.03 -27.70
N LEU A 126 2.63 4.81 -27.28
CA LEU A 126 3.14 5.98 -27.98
C LEU A 126 4.63 5.82 -28.29
N ASP A 127 5.06 6.24 -29.48
CA ASP A 127 6.47 6.34 -29.78
C ASP A 127 7.12 7.58 -29.13
N LEU A 128 8.46 7.62 -29.12
CA LEU A 128 9.21 8.74 -28.52
C LEU A 128 8.95 10.09 -29.20
N ALA A 129 8.64 10.12 -30.49
CA ALA A 129 8.34 11.36 -31.18
C ALA A 129 6.98 11.89 -30.72
N GLN A 130 5.96 11.04 -30.71
CA GLN A 130 4.62 11.34 -30.21
C GLN A 130 4.64 11.81 -28.76
N MET A 131 5.42 11.17 -27.89
CA MET A 131 5.53 11.62 -26.49
C MET A 131 6.20 12.99 -26.37
N ARG A 132 7.22 13.30 -27.18
CA ARG A 132 7.90 14.61 -27.09
C ARG A 132 7.01 15.79 -27.46
N CYS A 133 6.12 15.64 -28.44
CA CYS A 133 5.20 16.70 -28.83
C CYS A 133 3.84 16.62 -28.16
N GLY A 134 3.45 15.43 -27.66
CA GLY A 134 2.13 15.14 -27.12
C GLY A 134 2.06 14.95 -25.62
N LEU A 135 3.17 15.05 -24.86
CA LEU A 135 3.19 14.85 -23.41
C LEU A 135 3.90 16.00 -22.69
N ASN A 136 3.28 16.49 -21.62
CA ASN A 136 3.89 17.36 -20.62
C ASN A 136 3.72 16.72 -19.24
N MET A 137 4.82 16.23 -18.67
CA MET A 137 4.81 15.56 -17.39
C MET A 137 5.58 16.35 -16.34
N VAL A 138 4.91 16.64 -15.21
CA VAL A 138 5.52 17.22 -14.02
C VAL A 138 5.46 16.20 -12.88
N ALA A 139 6.53 16.10 -12.11
CA ALA A 139 6.60 15.25 -10.94
C ALA A 139 7.10 16.09 -9.76
N THR A 140 6.37 16.04 -8.64
CA THR A 140 6.69 16.88 -7.48
C THR A 140 6.74 16.09 -6.21
N ASP A 141 7.61 16.50 -5.29
CA ASP A 141 7.74 15.91 -3.96
C ASP A 141 8.15 16.98 -2.95
N LEU A 142 7.78 16.77 -1.70
CA LEU A 142 8.17 17.65 -0.60
C LEU A 142 9.69 17.59 -0.37
N ASN A 143 10.31 16.40 -0.53
CA ASN A 143 11.70 16.18 -0.18
C ASN A 143 12.65 16.54 -1.35
N PRO A 144 13.49 17.59 -1.23
CA PRO A 144 14.41 17.99 -2.29
C PRO A 144 15.49 16.93 -2.59
N GLU A 145 15.89 16.09 -1.63
CA GLU A 145 16.83 15.01 -1.90
C GLU A 145 16.21 13.89 -2.74
N PHE A 146 14.90 13.67 -2.62
CA PHE A 146 14.19 12.72 -3.48
C PHE A 146 14.10 13.24 -4.91
N ILE A 147 13.80 14.52 -5.08
CA ILE A 147 13.82 15.21 -6.37
C ILE A 147 15.20 15.12 -7.04
N ALA A 148 16.28 15.43 -6.32
CA ALA A 148 17.63 15.32 -6.86
C ALA A 148 17.97 13.89 -7.33
N LYS A 149 17.53 12.86 -6.59
CA LYS A 149 17.70 11.45 -6.98
C LYS A 149 16.87 11.10 -8.23
N ALA A 150 15.65 11.63 -8.33
CA ALA A 150 14.77 11.44 -9.48
C ALA A 150 15.35 12.04 -10.77
N GLU A 151 15.94 13.24 -10.69
CA GLU A 151 16.59 13.92 -11.82
C GLU A 151 17.84 13.17 -12.32
N GLN A 152 18.64 12.64 -11.38
CA GLN A 152 19.78 11.78 -11.71
C GLN A 152 19.31 10.49 -12.39
N GLY A 153 18.18 9.94 -11.94
CA GLY A 153 17.55 8.73 -12.45
C GLY A 153 18.43 7.49 -12.26
N ILE A 154 19.22 7.43 -11.18
CA ILE A 154 20.12 6.31 -10.86
C ILE A 154 19.50 5.45 -9.76
N TYR A 155 19.32 4.17 -10.05
CA TYR A 155 18.60 3.23 -9.21
C TYR A 155 19.40 1.94 -8.98
N ARG A 156 19.16 1.31 -7.84
CA ARG A 156 19.76 0.03 -7.43
C ARG A 156 18.75 -1.10 -7.57
N ALA A 157 19.20 -2.34 -7.36
CA ALA A 157 18.36 -3.53 -7.47
C ALA A 157 17.06 -3.44 -6.65
N THR A 158 17.10 -2.80 -5.47
CA THR A 158 15.96 -2.60 -4.58
C THR A 158 14.83 -1.75 -5.17
N SER A 159 15.09 -0.91 -6.16
CA SER A 159 14.05 -0.14 -6.85
C SER A 159 13.30 -0.98 -7.90
N PHE A 160 13.83 -2.16 -8.27
CA PHE A 160 13.27 -3.03 -9.30
C PHE A 160 12.47 -4.19 -8.71
N ARG A 161 11.68 -3.91 -7.66
CA ARG A 161 10.76 -4.87 -7.04
C ARG A 161 9.53 -5.21 -7.90
N ASN A 162 9.51 -5.00 -9.21
CA ASN A 162 8.52 -5.59 -10.13
C ASN A 162 9.10 -5.67 -11.56
N GLY A 163 10.41 -5.40 -11.70
CA GLY A 163 11.04 -5.12 -13.00
C GLY A 163 11.78 -6.33 -13.57
N THR A 164 11.37 -6.77 -14.75
CA THR A 164 12.04 -7.88 -15.46
C THR A 164 13.38 -7.45 -16.07
N GLY A 165 14.23 -8.43 -16.43
CA GLY A 165 15.46 -8.17 -17.19
C GLY A 165 15.24 -7.35 -18.48
N PRO A 166 14.26 -7.71 -19.33
CA PRO A 166 13.89 -6.94 -20.51
C PRO A 166 13.48 -5.48 -20.23
N PHE A 167 12.69 -5.25 -19.17
CA PHE A 167 12.30 -3.90 -18.75
C PHE A 167 13.53 -3.02 -18.48
N ARG A 168 14.50 -3.54 -17.71
CA ARG A 168 15.73 -2.80 -17.41
C ARG A 168 16.55 -2.50 -18.66
N GLN A 169 16.69 -3.46 -19.57
CA GLN A 169 17.44 -3.26 -20.82
C GLN A 169 16.81 -2.20 -21.73
N ARG A 170 15.47 -2.13 -21.76
CA ARG A 170 14.74 -1.17 -22.59
C ARG A 170 14.90 0.26 -22.08
N TYR A 171 14.72 0.50 -20.78
CA TYR A 171 14.62 1.86 -20.23
C TYR A 171 15.89 2.39 -19.56
N PHE A 172 16.84 1.52 -19.24
CA PHE A 172 18.02 1.89 -18.45
C PHE A 172 19.34 1.55 -19.16
N SER A 173 20.38 2.30 -18.81
CA SER A 173 21.77 2.00 -19.10
C SER A 173 22.47 1.47 -17.85
N VAL A 174 23.36 0.49 -18.01
CA VAL A 174 24.16 -0.04 -16.89
C VAL A 174 25.33 0.90 -16.62
N LEU A 175 25.52 1.31 -15.36
CA LEU A 175 26.49 2.34 -14.96
C LEU A 175 27.80 1.79 -14.36
N SER A 176 28.27 0.58 -14.74
CA SER A 176 29.49 -0.13 -14.26
C SER A 176 29.26 -1.15 -13.12
N PRO A 177 30.26 -1.92 -12.60
CA PRO A 177 30.07 -3.25 -11.99
C PRO A 177 29.35 -3.25 -10.63
N GLN A 178 28.87 -2.10 -10.14
CA GLN A 178 28.22 -1.93 -8.84
C GLN A 178 26.70 -2.19 -8.86
N HIS A 179 26.19 -2.87 -9.90
CA HIS A 179 24.76 -3.17 -10.05
C HIS A 179 23.85 -1.94 -9.91
N SER A 180 24.19 -0.85 -10.61
CA SER A 180 23.36 0.35 -10.70
C SER A 180 22.90 0.60 -12.13
N TRP A 181 21.67 1.10 -12.26
CA TRP A 181 21.01 1.39 -13.53
C TRP A 181 20.60 2.85 -13.59
N GLN A 182 20.84 3.48 -14.74
CA GLN A 182 20.41 4.85 -14.98
C GLN A 182 19.33 4.91 -16.04
N VAL A 183 18.26 5.65 -15.80
CA VAL A 183 17.24 5.92 -16.81
C VAL A 183 17.88 6.59 -18.01
N LYS A 184 17.63 6.03 -19.21
CA LYS A 184 18.22 6.56 -20.46
C LYS A 184 17.83 8.04 -20.65
N PRO A 185 18.74 8.89 -21.17
CA PRO A 185 18.51 10.34 -21.24
C PRO A 185 17.22 10.74 -21.97
N GLN A 186 16.80 10.00 -23.00
CA GLN A 186 15.58 10.32 -23.74
C GLN A 186 14.30 10.29 -22.89
N TRP A 187 14.29 9.53 -21.79
CA TRP A 187 13.15 9.43 -20.88
C TRP A 187 13.21 10.48 -19.78
N ARG A 188 14.40 10.72 -19.22
CA ARG A 188 14.61 11.76 -18.19
C ARG A 188 14.21 13.15 -18.69
N ALA A 189 14.47 13.43 -19.97
CA ALA A 189 14.10 14.70 -20.59
C ALA A 189 12.58 14.94 -20.71
N LEU A 190 11.73 13.92 -20.49
CA LEU A 190 10.27 14.05 -20.62
C LEU A 190 9.57 14.41 -19.31
N ILE A 191 10.28 14.44 -18.19
CA ILE A 191 9.71 14.74 -16.87
C ILE A 191 10.40 15.97 -16.30
N LYS A 192 9.59 16.95 -15.87
CA LYS A 192 10.07 18.09 -15.09
C LYS A 192 9.86 17.80 -13.60
N PHE A 193 10.95 17.59 -12.87
CA PHE A 193 10.92 17.41 -11.42
C PHE A 193 10.95 18.76 -10.70
N GLN A 194 10.18 18.91 -9.62
CA GLN A 194 10.14 20.13 -8.81
C GLN A 194 9.87 19.80 -7.33
N THR A 195 10.49 20.54 -6.41
CA THR A 195 10.09 20.48 -5.00
C THR A 195 8.78 21.22 -4.80
N LEU A 196 7.83 20.62 -4.09
CA LEU A 196 6.53 21.21 -3.79
C LEU A 196 6.00 20.70 -2.45
N ASN A 197 5.59 21.62 -1.58
CA ASN A 197 4.76 21.29 -0.43
C ASN A 197 3.29 21.38 -0.83
N LEU A 198 2.56 20.26 -0.73
CA LEU A 198 1.13 20.22 -1.08
C LEU A 198 0.27 21.11 -0.19
N MET A 199 0.76 21.53 0.98
CA MET A 199 0.08 22.47 1.87
C MET A 199 0.09 23.91 1.36
N ASP A 200 1.06 24.27 0.51
CA ASP A 200 1.21 25.64 0.05
C ASP A 200 0.00 26.08 -0.79
N SER A 201 -0.45 27.31 -0.56
CA SER A 201 -1.64 27.86 -1.21
C SER A 201 -1.43 28.10 -2.72
N GLN A 202 -0.21 28.45 -3.12
CA GLN A 202 0.37 28.50 -4.48
C GLN A 202 1.89 28.74 -4.34
N PRO A 203 2.75 28.36 -5.32
CA PRO A 203 2.41 27.82 -6.64
C PRO A 203 2.32 26.30 -6.68
N HIS A 204 1.19 25.77 -7.15
CA HIS A 204 1.13 24.40 -7.69
C HIS A 204 1.70 24.40 -9.11
N PRO A 205 2.13 23.24 -9.66
CA PRO A 205 2.48 23.14 -11.07
C PRO A 205 1.38 23.76 -11.93
N ALA A 206 1.77 24.57 -12.91
CA ALA A 206 0.79 25.22 -13.78
C ALA A 206 -0.07 24.15 -14.46
N GLY A 207 -1.35 24.09 -14.10
CA GLY A 207 -2.36 23.26 -14.76
C GLY A 207 -2.96 23.95 -16.00
N PRO A 208 -4.13 23.49 -16.47
CA PRO A 208 -4.83 22.29 -16.02
C PRO A 208 -4.14 20.98 -16.45
N PHE A 209 -4.51 19.85 -15.84
CA PHE A 209 -3.98 18.50 -16.06
C PHE A 209 -5.07 17.54 -16.53
N ASP A 210 -4.70 16.57 -17.36
CA ASP A 210 -5.59 15.50 -17.78
C ASP A 210 -5.56 14.32 -16.79
N LEU A 211 -4.45 14.19 -16.06
CA LEU A 211 -4.25 13.15 -15.07
C LEU A 211 -3.36 13.64 -13.93
N ILE A 212 -3.84 13.49 -12.70
CA ILE A 212 -3.07 13.70 -11.48
C ILE A 212 -2.95 12.36 -10.76
N PHE A 213 -1.72 11.92 -10.48
CA PHE A 213 -1.39 10.82 -9.59
C PHE A 213 -1.09 11.39 -8.22
N CYS A 214 -1.75 10.88 -7.17
CA CYS A 214 -1.40 11.16 -5.79
C CYS A 214 -1.64 9.89 -4.97
N ARG A 215 -0.64 9.02 -4.91
CA ARG A 215 -0.75 7.66 -4.33
C ARG A 215 0.19 7.51 -3.15
N ASN A 216 -0.32 6.99 -2.04
CA ASN A 216 0.40 6.82 -0.78
C ASN A 216 0.94 8.14 -0.19
N VAL A 217 0.18 9.22 -0.34
CA VAL A 217 0.57 10.59 0.08
C VAL A 217 -0.46 11.20 1.01
N LEU A 218 -1.75 11.12 0.66
CA LEU A 218 -2.83 11.75 1.41
C LEU A 218 -3.00 11.13 2.81
N MET A 219 -2.56 9.90 3.00
CA MET A 219 -2.58 9.19 4.29
C MET A 219 -1.74 9.86 5.40
N TYR A 220 -0.85 10.80 5.05
CA TYR A 220 -0.02 11.54 6.01
C TYR A 220 -0.64 12.88 6.45
N PHE A 221 -1.79 13.26 5.91
CA PHE A 221 -2.43 14.55 6.19
C PHE A 221 -3.65 14.39 7.10
N SER A 222 -4.05 15.47 7.78
CA SER A 222 -5.35 15.47 8.47
C SER A 222 -6.50 15.35 7.46
N PRO A 223 -7.68 14.86 7.86
CA PRO A 223 -8.84 14.79 6.97
C PRO A 223 -9.19 16.14 6.31
N GLU A 224 -9.06 17.24 7.05
CA GLU A 224 -9.28 18.60 6.54
C GLU A 224 -8.21 19.02 5.52
N GLN A 225 -6.94 18.74 5.81
CA GLN A 225 -5.83 19.03 4.90
C GLN A 225 -5.96 18.22 3.61
N ALA A 226 -6.24 16.92 3.72
CA ALA A 226 -6.44 16.04 2.58
C ALA A 226 -7.64 16.47 1.74
N HIS A 227 -8.76 16.88 2.36
CA HIS A 227 -9.90 17.47 1.67
C HIS A 227 -9.45 18.67 0.81
N ASN A 228 -8.77 19.66 1.43
CA ASN A 228 -8.30 20.85 0.73
C ASN A 228 -7.34 20.52 -0.42
N ILE A 229 -6.46 19.53 -0.24
CA ILE A 229 -5.55 19.06 -1.29
C ILE A 229 -6.35 18.45 -2.46
N ILE A 230 -7.30 17.55 -2.19
CA ILE A 230 -8.14 16.94 -3.22
C ILE A 230 -8.94 18.01 -3.97
N THR A 231 -9.57 18.97 -3.26
CA THR A 231 -10.30 20.07 -3.89
C THR A 231 -9.41 20.85 -4.87
N ARG A 232 -8.17 21.17 -4.48
CA ARG A 232 -7.20 21.84 -5.35
C ARG A 232 -6.79 21.00 -6.55
N PHE A 233 -6.61 19.69 -6.39
CA PHE A 233 -6.35 18.80 -7.52
C PHE A 233 -7.50 18.80 -8.51
N LEU A 234 -8.75 18.65 -8.04
CA LEU A 234 -9.93 18.66 -8.91
C LEU A 234 -10.10 19.99 -9.64
N GLN A 235 -9.80 21.12 -9.00
CA GLN A 235 -9.79 22.45 -9.64
C GLN A 235 -8.73 22.59 -10.74
N GLN A 236 -7.67 21.78 -10.68
CA GLN A 236 -6.60 21.77 -11.67
C GLN A 236 -6.81 20.72 -12.76
N LEU A 237 -7.89 19.94 -12.75
CA LEU A 237 -8.18 18.99 -13.81
C LEU A 237 -8.87 19.66 -15.00
N ASN A 238 -8.48 19.26 -16.21
CA ASN A 238 -9.26 19.52 -17.42
C ASN A 238 -10.64 18.83 -17.32
N PRO A 239 -11.65 19.31 -18.06
CA PRO A 239 -12.88 18.55 -18.27
C PRO A 239 -12.56 17.13 -18.76
N GLY A 240 -13.07 16.11 -18.07
CA GLY A 240 -12.77 14.70 -18.36
C GLY A 240 -11.45 14.18 -17.78
N GLY A 241 -10.67 15.03 -17.10
CA GLY A 241 -9.47 14.64 -16.37
C GLY A 241 -9.77 13.81 -15.12
N LEU A 242 -8.74 13.08 -14.65
CA LEU A 242 -8.85 12.17 -13.52
C LEU A 242 -7.79 12.46 -12.44
N LEU A 243 -8.19 12.36 -11.18
CA LEU A 243 -7.29 12.18 -10.04
C LEU A 243 -7.25 10.69 -9.69
N LEU A 244 -6.07 10.08 -9.69
CA LEU A 244 -5.85 8.69 -9.29
C LEU A 244 -5.22 8.62 -7.90
N LEU A 245 -5.91 7.94 -6.98
CA LEU A 245 -5.49 7.67 -5.61
C LEU A 245 -5.25 6.18 -5.39
N ASN A 246 -4.45 5.82 -4.38
CA ASN A 246 -4.31 4.42 -4.00
C ASN A 246 -5.62 3.92 -3.32
N ALA A 247 -5.85 2.60 -3.31
CA ALA A 247 -7.03 2.00 -2.68
C ALA A 247 -7.27 2.45 -1.24
N VAL A 248 -6.21 2.49 -0.43
CA VAL A 248 -6.32 2.85 0.99
C VAL A 248 -6.74 4.32 1.20
N GLU A 249 -6.54 5.16 0.20
CA GLU A 249 -6.85 6.59 0.20
C GLU A 249 -8.24 6.89 -0.39
N ALA A 250 -8.94 5.89 -0.95
CA ALA A 250 -10.30 6.04 -1.46
C ALA A 250 -11.28 6.54 -0.37
N SER A 251 -11.09 6.07 0.86
CA SER A 251 -11.87 6.51 2.03
C SER A 251 -11.71 8.01 2.30
N ILE A 252 -10.54 8.59 2.04
CA ILE A 252 -10.25 10.01 2.24
C ILE A 252 -11.05 10.86 1.25
N ALA A 253 -11.08 10.45 -0.03
CA ALA A 253 -11.86 11.13 -1.06
C ALA A 253 -13.37 11.06 -0.80
N THR A 254 -13.88 9.86 -0.48
CA THR A 254 -15.30 9.65 -0.23
C THR A 254 -15.79 10.37 1.03
N GLN A 255 -15.01 10.37 2.11
CA GLN A 255 -15.31 11.17 3.32
C GLN A 255 -15.26 12.68 3.05
N SER A 256 -14.47 13.10 2.07
CA SER A 256 -14.39 14.49 1.59
C SER A 256 -15.59 14.89 0.70
N GLY A 257 -16.54 13.98 0.46
CA GLY A 257 -17.71 14.21 -0.41
C GLY A 257 -17.38 14.13 -1.91
N TYR A 258 -16.24 13.57 -2.28
CA TYR A 258 -15.84 13.36 -3.67
C TYR A 258 -15.99 11.89 -4.04
N HIS A 259 -16.88 11.62 -4.99
CA HIS A 259 -17.15 10.28 -5.47
C HIS A 259 -16.45 10.04 -6.82
N GLY A 260 -15.98 8.82 -6.98
CA GLY A 260 -15.27 8.29 -8.14
C GLY A 260 -15.56 6.80 -8.33
N PHE A 261 -14.72 6.11 -9.06
CA PHE A 261 -14.88 4.69 -9.39
C PHE A 261 -13.56 3.93 -9.22
N TRP A 262 -13.63 2.62 -8.99
CA TRP A 262 -12.45 1.77 -8.90
C TRP A 262 -11.83 1.54 -10.29
N ALA A 263 -10.57 1.96 -10.45
CA ALA A 263 -9.71 1.67 -11.58
C ALA A 263 -8.74 0.54 -11.19
N VAL A 264 -9.26 -0.69 -11.19
CA VAL A 264 -8.60 -1.89 -10.65
C VAL A 264 -8.42 -1.77 -9.12
N ASP A 265 -7.18 -1.59 -8.66
CA ASP A 265 -6.75 -1.46 -7.26
C ASP A 265 -6.50 0.00 -6.86
N ASN A 266 -6.88 0.94 -7.72
CA ASN A 266 -6.77 2.38 -7.48
C ASN A 266 -8.14 3.05 -7.56
N TYR A 267 -8.28 4.22 -6.96
CA TYR A 267 -9.53 4.97 -6.95
C TYR A 267 -9.42 6.23 -7.80
N ALA A 268 -10.27 6.32 -8.83
CA ALA A 268 -10.26 7.42 -9.79
C ALA A 268 -11.40 8.40 -9.50
N VAL A 269 -11.05 9.64 -9.18
CA VAL A 269 -12.00 10.75 -8.95
C VAL A 269 -12.02 11.64 -10.20
N PRO A 270 -13.15 11.76 -10.90
CA PRO A 270 -13.25 12.58 -12.12
C PRO A 270 -13.36 14.07 -11.79
N ALA A 271 -12.92 14.93 -12.71
CA ALA A 271 -13.05 16.39 -12.59
C ALA A 271 -14.50 16.86 -12.32
N SER A 272 -15.50 16.13 -12.84
CA SER A 272 -16.92 16.42 -12.61
C SER A 272 -17.37 16.26 -11.16
N ALA A 273 -16.62 15.53 -10.32
CA ALA A 273 -16.93 15.37 -8.92
C ALA A 273 -16.97 16.71 -8.17
N LEU A 274 -16.16 17.70 -8.58
CA LEU A 274 -16.14 19.03 -7.98
C LEU A 274 -17.49 19.75 -8.08
N ALA A 275 -18.18 19.61 -9.22
CA ALA A 275 -19.48 20.23 -9.45
C ALA A 275 -20.62 19.51 -8.71
N ALA A 276 -20.50 18.19 -8.51
CA ALA A 276 -21.49 17.38 -7.81
C ALA A 276 -21.55 17.70 -6.31
N THR A 277 -20.39 17.94 -5.67
CA THR A 277 -20.32 18.26 -4.24
C THR A 277 -20.91 19.65 -3.91
N ALA A 278 -20.89 20.60 -4.85
CA ALA A 278 -21.51 21.92 -4.67
C ALA A 278 -23.05 21.88 -4.59
N LEU A 279 -23.67 20.78 -5.03
CA LEU A 279 -25.12 20.58 -5.02
C LEU A 279 -25.61 19.73 -3.84
N ALA A 280 -24.71 19.14 -3.05
CA ALA A 280 -25.05 18.35 -1.88
C ALA A 280 -25.03 19.24 -0.62
N PRO A 281 -26.08 19.21 0.24
CA PRO A 281 -26.04 19.90 1.52
C PRO A 281 -24.92 19.29 2.38
N SER A 282 -23.90 20.09 2.69
CA SER A 282 -22.80 19.71 3.56
C SER A 282 -23.32 19.32 4.94
N THR A 283 -23.23 18.04 5.28
CA THR A 283 -23.33 17.54 6.65
C THR A 283 -21.94 17.22 7.18
N PHE A 284 -21.00 18.16 7.05
CA PHE A 284 -19.81 18.11 7.90
C PHE A 284 -20.23 18.51 9.32
N VAL A 285 -20.45 17.52 10.18
CA VAL A 285 -20.61 17.74 11.62
C VAL A 285 -19.24 17.58 12.26
N PRO A 286 -18.57 18.67 12.69
CA PRO A 286 -17.35 18.52 13.47
C PRO A 286 -17.73 17.90 14.82
N SER A 287 -17.13 16.76 15.15
CA SER A 287 -17.21 16.20 16.50
C SER A 287 -16.38 17.07 17.43
N THR A 288 -16.96 18.16 17.93
CA THR A 288 -16.39 18.92 19.04
C THR A 288 -16.64 18.16 20.34
N ARG A 289 -15.69 17.31 20.77
CA ARG A 289 -15.55 17.02 22.20
C ARG A 289 -14.97 18.25 22.88
N GLN A 290 -15.82 19.18 23.29
CA GLN A 290 -15.46 20.16 24.32
C GLN A 290 -15.44 19.42 25.66
N ALA A 291 -14.25 19.27 26.24
CA ALA A 291 -14.11 18.88 27.63
C ALA A 291 -14.61 20.04 28.50
N LYS A 292 -15.82 19.91 29.04
CA LYS A 292 -16.25 20.73 30.18
C LYS A 292 -15.50 20.23 31.41
N ALA A 293 -14.74 21.12 32.03
CA ALA A 293 -14.25 20.93 33.39
C ALA A 293 -15.46 20.91 34.33
N GLU A 294 -15.81 19.73 34.82
CA GLU A 294 -16.72 19.58 35.95
C GLU A 294 -15.92 19.32 37.23
N ASP A 295 -16.40 20.00 38.26
CA ASP A 295 -15.83 20.28 39.57
C ASP A 295 -15.53 19.00 40.36
N LEU A 296 -14.26 18.76 40.67
CA LEU A 296 -13.80 17.66 41.53
C LEU A 296 -13.93 18.08 42.99
N SER A 297 -15.15 18.04 43.52
CA SER A 297 -15.34 18.04 44.97
C SER A 297 -16.37 17.00 45.39
N ALA A 298 -15.91 16.10 46.26
CA ALA A 298 -16.63 15.03 46.95
C ALA A 298 -16.90 13.73 46.16
N LEU A 299 -16.06 12.72 46.38
CA LEU A 299 -16.49 11.33 46.64
C LEU A 299 -15.48 10.64 47.60
N PRO A 300 -15.94 9.65 48.40
CA PRO A 300 -15.30 9.22 49.64
C PRO A 300 -14.20 8.15 49.48
N THR A 301 -13.31 8.14 50.45
CA THR A 301 -12.21 7.21 50.66
C THR A 301 -12.72 5.77 50.90
N THR A 302 -12.39 4.84 50.01
CA THR A 302 -12.42 3.39 50.28
C THR A 302 -11.15 2.71 49.77
N GLN A 303 -10.69 1.75 50.58
CA GLN A 303 -9.36 1.17 50.63
C GLN A 303 -8.94 0.41 49.36
N GLN A 304 -7.64 0.50 49.03
CA GLN A 304 -6.94 -0.31 48.03
C GLN A 304 -6.88 -1.79 48.45
N PRO A 305 -7.18 -2.74 47.54
CA PRO A 305 -6.63 -4.08 47.60
C PRO A 305 -5.36 -4.21 46.74
N ALA A 306 -4.49 -5.12 47.16
CA ALA A 306 -3.14 -5.35 46.66
C ALA A 306 -3.03 -5.72 45.18
N ILE A 307 -1.88 -5.35 44.61
CA ILE A 307 -1.43 -5.59 43.24
C ILE A 307 -1.15 -7.09 43.04
N HIS A 308 -1.92 -7.76 42.19
CA HIS A 308 -1.53 -9.01 41.53
C HIS A 308 -1.32 -8.74 40.03
N GLN A 309 -0.18 -9.18 39.51
CA GLN A 309 0.16 -9.11 38.08
C GLN A 309 -0.85 -9.91 37.24
N PRO A 310 -1.37 -9.38 36.12
CA PRO A 310 -2.23 -10.15 35.24
C PRO A 310 -1.40 -11.07 34.34
N VAL A 311 -1.75 -12.36 34.39
CA VAL A 311 -1.39 -13.38 33.41
C VAL A 311 -2.11 -13.05 32.09
N ILE A 312 -1.35 -13.05 30.98
CA ILE A 312 -1.88 -12.87 29.63
C ILE A 312 -2.68 -14.13 29.26
N HIS A 313 -4.00 -14.01 29.20
CA HIS A 313 -4.87 -14.99 28.54
C HIS A 313 -5.15 -14.54 27.11
N GLN A 314 -4.84 -15.39 26.13
CA GLN A 314 -5.32 -15.25 24.75
C GLN A 314 -6.84 -15.33 24.72
N PRO A 315 -7.54 -14.45 23.98
CA PRO A 315 -8.98 -14.58 23.80
C PRO A 315 -9.30 -15.74 22.85
N THR A 316 -10.11 -16.68 23.32
CA THR A 316 -10.68 -17.77 22.52
C THR A 316 -11.88 -17.25 21.73
N LEU A 317 -11.83 -17.35 20.39
CA LEU A 317 -12.96 -17.05 19.51
C LEU A 317 -14.09 -18.10 19.66
N PRO A 318 -15.37 -17.71 19.60
CA PRO A 318 -16.48 -18.64 19.56
C PRO A 318 -16.56 -19.33 18.18
N ARG A 319 -16.47 -20.66 18.18
CA ARG A 319 -16.54 -21.50 16.98
C ARG A 319 -18.00 -21.76 16.61
N LEU A 320 -18.46 -21.26 15.46
CA LEU A 320 -19.76 -21.65 14.88
C LEU A 320 -19.66 -23.09 14.34
N THR A 321 -20.43 -24.01 14.93
CA THR A 321 -20.49 -25.41 14.49
C THR A 321 -21.38 -25.55 13.26
N ALA A 322 -20.78 -25.66 12.07
CA ALA A 322 -21.48 -26.10 10.87
C ALA A 322 -21.40 -27.63 10.74
N GLN A 323 -22.57 -28.29 10.64
CA GLN A 323 -22.69 -29.73 10.45
C GLN A 323 -22.14 -30.15 9.09
N LYS A 324 -21.16 -31.05 9.07
CA LYS A 324 -20.64 -31.70 7.85
C LYS A 324 -21.71 -32.62 7.27
N GLN A 325 -22.30 -32.26 6.13
CA GLN A 325 -22.92 -33.22 5.22
C GLN A 325 -21.87 -33.65 4.19
N THR A 326 -21.41 -34.88 4.33
CA THR A 326 -20.54 -35.59 3.38
C THR A 326 -21.35 -35.98 2.15
N THR A 327 -21.06 -35.34 1.01
CA THR A 327 -21.39 -35.88 -0.31
C THR A 327 -20.08 -36.16 -1.04
N THR A 328 -19.77 -37.46 -1.15
CA THR A 328 -18.64 -38.01 -1.91
C THR A 328 -18.96 -38.00 -3.40
N LEU A 329 -18.06 -37.46 -4.22
CA LEU A 329 -17.98 -37.72 -5.67
C LEU A 329 -16.58 -38.27 -5.98
N PRO A 330 -16.45 -39.30 -6.84
CA PRO A 330 -15.18 -39.98 -7.08
C PRO A 330 -14.34 -39.25 -8.15
N LEU A 331 -13.03 -39.16 -7.91
CA LEU A 331 -12.02 -38.83 -8.92
C LEU A 331 -11.42 -40.15 -9.43
N SER A 332 -11.47 -40.34 -10.75
CA SER A 332 -10.89 -41.49 -11.45
C SER A 332 -9.40 -41.31 -11.74
N ASP A 333 -8.70 -42.44 -11.65
CA ASP A 333 -7.26 -42.67 -11.81
C ASP A 333 -6.70 -42.33 -13.18
N SER A 334 -5.46 -41.82 -13.18
CA SER A 334 -4.32 -42.15 -14.06
C SER A 334 -3.26 -41.05 -13.85
N VAL A 335 -2.00 -41.31 -13.48
CA VAL A 335 -0.97 -42.06 -14.21
C VAL A 335 0.10 -42.57 -13.24
N GLN A 336 0.51 -43.82 -13.43
CA GLN A 336 1.60 -44.53 -12.75
C GLN A 336 2.96 -44.37 -13.46
N GLN A 337 4.02 -44.74 -12.71
CA GLN A 337 5.40 -45.14 -13.09
C GLN A 337 6.43 -44.00 -13.22
N ALA A 338 7.64 -44.08 -12.63
CA ALA A 338 8.46 -45.25 -12.33
C ALA A 338 9.44 -45.07 -11.13
N THR A 339 9.61 -46.19 -10.40
CA THR A 339 10.78 -46.82 -9.71
C THR A 339 12.11 -46.04 -9.56
N ALA A 340 12.96 -46.21 -8.52
CA ALA A 340 13.33 -47.43 -7.79
C ALA A 340 14.06 -47.16 -6.44
N THR A 341 13.80 -48.07 -5.49
CA THR A 341 14.73 -48.73 -4.51
C THR A 341 15.68 -47.92 -3.62
N ALA A 342 15.47 -48.01 -2.30
CA ALA A 342 16.44 -48.61 -1.34
C ALA A 342 15.82 -48.82 0.06
N THR A 343 15.67 -50.11 0.41
CA THR A 343 15.83 -50.75 1.73
C THR A 343 15.27 -50.11 3.01
N THR A 344 14.26 -50.82 3.53
CA THR A 344 13.77 -50.86 4.92
C THR A 344 14.86 -51.14 5.95
N THR A 345 14.88 -50.36 7.03
CA THR A 345 15.28 -50.85 8.35
C THR A 345 14.26 -50.32 9.37
N THR A 346 13.50 -51.26 9.92
CA THR A 346 12.51 -51.11 10.98
C THR A 346 13.20 -51.02 12.34
N THR A 347 12.85 -50.03 13.16
CA THR A 347 12.89 -50.07 14.64
C THR A 347 12.11 -48.86 15.20
N PRO A 348 11.65 -48.89 16.46
CA PRO A 348 10.23 -48.89 16.79
C PRO A 348 9.66 -47.51 17.16
N VAL A 349 8.33 -47.47 17.20
CA VAL A 349 7.49 -46.41 17.76
C VAL A 349 8.03 -45.93 19.11
N GLN A 350 8.53 -44.70 19.13
CA GLN A 350 8.61 -43.89 20.35
C GLN A 350 7.56 -42.79 20.26
N THR A 351 6.51 -42.95 21.07
CA THR A 351 5.66 -41.87 21.54
C THR A 351 6.54 -40.86 22.29
N GLY A 352 6.91 -39.79 21.60
CA GLY A 352 7.67 -38.67 22.15
C GLY A 352 7.22 -37.40 21.45
N THR A 353 6.64 -36.50 22.21
CA THR A 353 6.28 -35.12 21.86
C THR A 353 7.31 -34.49 20.90
N ARG A 354 6.86 -33.95 19.75
CA ARG A 354 7.69 -33.15 18.83
C ARG A 354 7.45 -31.66 19.06
N PRO A 355 8.38 -30.90 19.69
CA PRO A 355 8.37 -29.44 19.69
C PRO A 355 9.42 -28.84 18.73
N ARG A 356 9.87 -29.58 17.69
CA ARG A 356 10.96 -29.14 16.79
C ARG A 356 10.54 -28.72 15.37
N ALA A 357 9.31 -29.02 14.94
CA ALA A 357 8.85 -28.70 13.57
C ALA A 357 8.34 -27.25 13.42
N GLN A 358 7.69 -26.71 14.46
CA GLN A 358 7.13 -25.35 14.43
C GLN A 358 8.17 -24.25 14.19
N PRO A 359 9.34 -24.24 14.89
CA PRO A 359 10.35 -23.20 14.68
C PRO A 359 10.96 -23.22 13.27
N GLN A 360 11.01 -24.40 12.65
CA GLN A 360 11.53 -24.57 11.30
C GLN A 360 10.51 -24.15 10.23
N ALA A 361 9.23 -24.46 10.44
CA ALA A 361 8.14 -23.96 9.60
C ALA A 361 8.05 -22.42 9.67
N ASP A 362 8.12 -21.83 10.86
CA ASP A 362 8.12 -20.37 11.04
C ASP A 362 9.31 -19.71 10.33
N TYR A 363 10.48 -20.34 10.41
CA TYR A 363 11.67 -19.89 9.67
C TYR A 363 11.44 -19.93 8.15
N TYR A 364 10.92 -21.03 7.60
CA TYR A 364 10.64 -21.12 6.16
C TYR A 364 9.57 -20.14 5.71
N LEU A 365 8.52 -19.91 6.51
CA LEU A 365 7.51 -18.89 6.23
C LEU A 365 8.14 -17.50 6.23
N GLN A 366 9.01 -17.18 7.19
CA GLN A 366 9.72 -15.89 7.25
C GLN A 366 10.66 -15.71 6.06
N GLN A 367 11.42 -16.76 5.67
CA GLN A 367 12.28 -16.69 4.49
C GLN A 367 11.48 -16.59 3.19
N ALA A 368 10.33 -17.27 3.10
CA ALA A 368 9.42 -17.16 1.97
C ALA A 368 8.88 -15.73 1.84
N LYS A 369 8.39 -15.14 2.93
CA LYS A 369 7.93 -13.74 3.00
C LYS A 369 9.05 -12.79 2.58
N LYS A 370 10.21 -12.90 3.23
CA LYS A 370 11.39 -12.09 2.88
C LYS A 370 11.78 -12.22 1.40
N SER A 371 11.74 -13.43 0.85
CA SER A 371 12.08 -13.67 -0.57
C SER A 371 11.00 -13.12 -1.52
N ALA A 372 9.73 -13.18 -1.12
CA ALA A 372 8.62 -12.57 -1.85
C ALA A 372 8.75 -11.03 -1.84
N ASP A 373 9.04 -10.44 -0.67
CA ASP A 373 9.29 -9.01 -0.50
C ASP A 373 10.51 -8.53 -1.32
N LEU A 374 11.53 -9.40 -1.42
CA LEU A 374 12.74 -9.19 -2.23
C LEU A 374 12.56 -9.56 -3.71
N GLN A 375 11.36 -9.94 -4.15
CA GLN A 375 11.07 -10.24 -5.56
C GLN A 375 11.91 -11.37 -6.16
N GLN A 376 12.12 -12.39 -5.36
CA GLN A 376 12.78 -13.62 -5.77
C GLN A 376 11.71 -14.73 -5.80
N PRO A 377 10.79 -14.74 -6.78
CA PRO A 377 9.63 -15.63 -6.76
C PRO A 377 10.03 -17.10 -6.81
N GLU A 378 11.11 -17.44 -7.51
CA GLU A 378 11.67 -18.80 -7.50
C GLU A 378 12.19 -19.21 -6.11
N GLN A 379 12.84 -18.29 -5.40
CA GLN A 379 13.38 -18.54 -4.08
C GLN A 379 12.26 -18.60 -3.03
N ALA A 380 11.28 -17.70 -3.13
CA ALA A 380 10.06 -17.71 -2.32
C ALA A 380 9.31 -19.03 -2.51
N ARG A 381 9.15 -19.50 -3.76
CA ARG A 381 8.58 -20.82 -4.06
C ARG A 381 9.37 -21.95 -3.42
N ARG A 382 10.70 -21.97 -3.51
CA ARG A 382 11.52 -23.01 -2.87
C ARG A 382 11.27 -23.04 -1.37
N TRP A 383 11.25 -21.89 -0.70
CA TRP A 383 10.93 -21.82 0.73
C TRP A 383 9.51 -22.28 1.03
N LEU A 384 8.53 -21.91 0.19
CA LEU A 384 7.15 -22.35 0.33
C LEU A 384 6.98 -23.86 0.10
N THR A 385 7.70 -24.45 -0.85
CA THR A 385 7.73 -25.90 -1.04
C THR A 385 8.24 -26.59 0.22
N GLN A 386 9.36 -26.11 0.78
CA GLN A 386 9.89 -26.65 2.03
C GLN A 386 8.95 -26.45 3.23
N LEU A 387 8.26 -25.31 3.30
CA LEU A 387 7.23 -25.04 4.31
C LEU A 387 6.07 -26.02 4.19
N LEU A 388 5.51 -26.17 2.99
CA LEU A 388 4.30 -26.98 2.75
C LEU A 388 4.60 -28.48 2.76
N GLU A 389 5.85 -28.91 2.59
CA GLU A 389 6.29 -30.27 2.87
C GLU A 389 6.28 -30.59 4.38
N LEU A 390 6.68 -29.63 5.22
CA LEU A 390 6.70 -29.78 6.68
C LEU A 390 5.32 -29.57 7.31
N THR A 391 4.57 -28.59 6.82
CA THR A 391 3.25 -28.18 7.32
C THR A 391 2.30 -27.97 6.13
N PRO A 392 1.73 -29.05 5.57
CA PRO A 392 0.79 -28.97 4.44
C PRO A 392 -0.49 -28.17 4.74
N ASP A 393 -0.80 -27.98 6.01
CA ASP A 393 -1.95 -27.27 6.57
C ASP A 393 -1.63 -25.81 6.94
N SER A 394 -0.51 -25.25 6.49
CA SER A 394 -0.18 -23.83 6.70
C SER A 394 -1.06 -22.92 5.82
N ALA A 395 -2.11 -22.33 6.41
CA ALA A 395 -2.96 -21.35 5.74
C ALA A 395 -2.14 -20.14 5.24
N ALA A 396 -1.22 -19.62 6.06
CA ALA A 396 -0.32 -18.54 5.69
C ALA A 396 0.59 -18.89 4.51
N GLY A 397 1.08 -20.12 4.43
CA GLY A 397 1.89 -20.61 3.30
C GLY A 397 1.09 -20.69 2.00
N HIS A 398 -0.14 -21.20 2.07
CA HIS A 398 -1.04 -21.23 0.90
C HIS A 398 -1.48 -19.82 0.47
N LEU A 399 -1.71 -18.90 1.42
CA LEU A 399 -2.06 -17.51 1.12
C LEU A 399 -0.92 -16.80 0.38
N LEU A 400 0.32 -16.93 0.86
CA LEU A 400 1.49 -16.35 0.19
C LEU A 400 1.72 -16.99 -1.19
N SER A 401 1.46 -18.30 -1.32
CA SER A 401 1.50 -18.98 -2.61
C SER A 401 0.47 -18.39 -3.59
N ALA A 402 -0.76 -18.12 -3.14
CA ALA A 402 -1.80 -17.51 -3.96
C ALA A 402 -1.40 -16.12 -4.45
N GLN A 403 -0.81 -15.30 -3.58
CA GLN A 403 -0.30 -13.97 -3.93
C GLN A 403 0.80 -14.06 -5.00
N LEU A 404 1.75 -14.99 -4.85
CA LEU A 404 2.80 -15.22 -5.85
C LEU A 404 2.23 -15.68 -7.19
N TYR A 405 1.30 -16.64 -7.20
CA TYR A 405 0.67 -17.10 -8.45
C TYR A 405 -0.11 -15.98 -9.14
N ARG A 406 -0.76 -15.08 -8.38
CA ARG A 406 -1.43 -13.90 -8.93
C ARG A 406 -0.42 -12.94 -9.58
N GLN A 407 0.70 -12.66 -8.92
CA GLN A 407 1.78 -11.83 -9.49
C GLN A 407 2.35 -12.40 -10.79
N GLU A 408 2.39 -13.72 -10.91
CA GLU A 408 2.88 -14.42 -12.10
C GLU A 408 1.83 -14.64 -13.18
N LEU A 409 0.64 -14.03 -13.03
CA LEU A 409 -0.47 -14.15 -13.98
C LEU A 409 -0.93 -15.61 -14.15
N GLN A 410 -0.93 -16.38 -13.07
CA GLN A 410 -1.42 -17.77 -13.01
C GLN A 410 -2.69 -17.86 -12.15
N PRO A 411 -3.83 -17.29 -12.62
CA PRO A 411 -5.02 -17.11 -11.80
C PRO A 411 -5.65 -18.43 -11.35
N GLN A 412 -5.57 -19.51 -12.15
CA GLN A 412 -6.13 -20.80 -11.74
C GLN A 412 -5.39 -21.40 -10.54
N LEU A 413 -4.05 -21.29 -10.51
CA LEU A 413 -3.24 -21.78 -9.40
C LEU A 413 -3.43 -20.93 -8.15
N ALA A 414 -3.57 -19.62 -8.31
CA ALA A 414 -3.92 -18.72 -7.21
C ALA A 414 -5.29 -19.08 -6.58
N LEU A 415 -6.31 -19.35 -7.39
CA LEU A 415 -7.62 -19.79 -6.90
C LEU A 415 -7.56 -21.14 -6.17
N GLN A 416 -6.78 -22.10 -6.68
CA GLN A 416 -6.58 -23.40 -6.00
C GLN A 416 -5.90 -23.23 -4.64
N ALA A 417 -4.90 -22.35 -4.56
CA ALA A 417 -4.23 -22.04 -3.29
C ALA A 417 -5.21 -21.36 -2.31
N LEU A 418 -6.00 -20.37 -2.76
CA LEU A 418 -7.03 -19.73 -1.95
C LEU A 418 -8.12 -20.71 -1.48
N GLN A 419 -8.48 -21.69 -2.30
CA GLN A 419 -9.41 -22.74 -1.89
C GLN A 419 -8.86 -23.56 -0.72
N LYS A 420 -7.56 -23.86 -0.71
CA LYS A 420 -6.90 -24.54 0.42
C LYS A 420 -6.87 -23.65 1.66
N VAL A 421 -6.59 -22.36 1.50
CA VAL A 421 -6.65 -21.39 2.62
C VAL A 421 -8.03 -21.42 3.27
N LEU A 422 -9.09 -21.29 2.47
CA LEU A 422 -10.47 -21.25 2.98
C LEU A 422 -10.99 -22.61 3.47
N TYR A 423 -10.36 -23.72 3.08
CA TYR A 423 -10.62 -25.02 3.69
C TYR A 423 -10.06 -25.09 5.12
N LEU A 424 -8.90 -24.47 5.35
CA LEU A 424 -8.20 -24.47 6.64
C LEU A 424 -8.77 -23.38 7.58
N GLU A 425 -9.00 -22.19 7.04
CA GLU A 425 -9.52 -21.01 7.73
C GLU A 425 -10.70 -20.42 6.94
N PRO A 426 -11.93 -20.97 7.14
CA PRO A 426 -13.12 -20.55 6.39
C PRO A 426 -13.53 -19.10 6.60
N ASP A 427 -13.13 -18.48 7.71
CA ASP A 427 -13.51 -17.11 8.07
C ASP A 427 -12.41 -16.08 7.73
N LEU A 428 -11.35 -16.48 7.00
CA LEU A 428 -10.25 -15.59 6.66
C LEU A 428 -10.66 -14.56 5.60
N ILE A 429 -11.02 -13.36 6.06
CA ILE A 429 -11.55 -12.25 5.25
C ILE A 429 -10.65 -11.93 4.04
N VAL A 430 -9.34 -11.83 4.25
CA VAL A 430 -8.40 -11.48 3.17
C VAL A 430 -8.38 -12.53 2.06
N ALA A 431 -8.56 -13.81 2.39
CA ALA A 431 -8.63 -14.86 1.38
C ALA A 431 -9.91 -14.76 0.54
N HIS A 432 -11.04 -14.41 1.15
CA HIS A 432 -12.28 -14.12 0.43
C HIS A 432 -12.14 -12.90 -0.48
N LEU A 433 -11.54 -11.81 0.00
CA LEU A 433 -11.32 -10.59 -0.78
C LEU A 433 -10.38 -10.83 -1.98
N LEU A 434 -9.28 -11.56 -1.76
CA LEU A 434 -8.38 -11.97 -2.84
C LEU A 434 -9.07 -12.89 -3.86
N ARG A 435 -9.93 -13.80 -3.40
CA ARG A 435 -10.71 -14.67 -4.29
C ARG A 435 -11.74 -13.87 -5.09
N ALA A 436 -12.37 -12.87 -4.47
CA ALA A 436 -13.32 -11.99 -5.12
C ALA A 436 -12.67 -11.17 -6.24
N THR A 437 -11.57 -10.48 -5.92
CA THR A 437 -10.82 -9.64 -6.87
C THR A 437 -10.29 -10.49 -8.03
N LEU A 438 -9.69 -11.64 -7.75
CA LEU A 438 -9.20 -12.54 -8.78
C LEU A 438 -10.33 -13.13 -9.64
N SER A 439 -11.47 -13.47 -9.03
CA SER A 439 -12.65 -13.94 -9.78
C SER A 439 -13.20 -12.85 -10.72
N LYS A 440 -13.19 -11.58 -10.29
CA LYS A 440 -13.56 -10.43 -11.12
C LYS A 440 -12.59 -10.28 -12.31
N GLU A 441 -11.29 -10.38 -12.05
CA GLU A 441 -10.23 -10.29 -13.09
C GLU A 441 -10.41 -11.34 -14.21
N ILE A 442 -10.82 -12.57 -13.86
CA ILE A 442 -11.05 -13.65 -14.85
C ILE A 442 -12.48 -13.71 -15.40
N GLY A 443 -13.30 -12.68 -15.15
CA GLY A 443 -14.66 -12.59 -15.68
C GLY A 443 -15.72 -13.44 -14.96
N GLN A 444 -15.42 -14.01 -13.79
CA GLN A 444 -16.36 -14.77 -12.95
C GLN A 444 -17.14 -13.85 -12.01
N GLN A 445 -17.96 -12.98 -12.58
CA GLN A 445 -18.66 -11.91 -11.86
C GLN A 445 -19.59 -12.42 -10.74
N GLN A 446 -20.32 -13.51 -10.97
CA GLN A 446 -21.19 -14.11 -9.94
C GLN A 446 -20.39 -14.66 -8.75
N THR A 447 -19.24 -15.28 -9.00
CA THR A 447 -18.37 -15.79 -7.94
C THR A 447 -17.81 -14.62 -7.14
N ALA A 448 -17.29 -13.60 -7.81
CA ALA A 448 -16.76 -12.40 -7.16
C ALA A 448 -17.80 -11.71 -6.27
N LEU A 449 -19.04 -11.58 -6.73
CA LEU A 449 -20.12 -10.96 -5.96
C LEU A 449 -20.44 -11.75 -4.68
N LYS A 450 -20.54 -13.09 -4.78
CA LYS A 450 -20.79 -13.96 -3.63
C LYS A 450 -19.69 -13.84 -2.57
N GLU A 451 -18.43 -13.79 -3.00
CA GLU A 451 -17.29 -13.65 -2.09
C GLU A 451 -17.29 -12.29 -1.39
N LEU A 452 -17.63 -11.20 -2.08
CA LEU A 452 -17.71 -9.86 -1.47
C LEU A 452 -18.88 -9.75 -0.49
N GLN A 453 -20.02 -10.34 -0.81
CA GLN A 453 -21.16 -10.41 0.11
C GLN A 453 -20.80 -11.18 1.38
N LEU A 454 -20.08 -12.29 1.24
CA LEU A 454 -19.58 -13.06 2.37
C LEU A 454 -18.55 -12.28 3.19
N CYS A 455 -17.61 -11.56 2.55
CA CYS A 455 -16.69 -10.65 3.24
C CYS A 455 -17.46 -9.62 4.08
N THR A 456 -18.47 -8.99 3.48
CA THR A 456 -19.31 -7.97 4.12
C THR A 456 -20.01 -8.56 5.35
N GLN A 457 -20.56 -9.77 5.26
CA GLN A 457 -21.19 -10.48 6.37
C GLN A 457 -20.19 -10.81 7.49
N LEU A 458 -19.01 -11.34 7.14
CA LEU A 458 -17.97 -11.66 8.13
C LEU A 458 -17.50 -10.40 8.86
N LEU A 459 -17.25 -9.32 8.13
CA LEU A 459 -16.75 -8.04 8.67
C LEU A 459 -17.72 -7.37 9.65
N GLN A 460 -19.03 -7.60 9.54
CA GLN A 460 -20.03 -7.08 10.50
C GLN A 460 -19.85 -7.64 11.91
N HIS A 461 -19.18 -8.79 12.06
CA HIS A 461 -18.96 -9.43 13.35
C HIS A 461 -17.69 -8.93 14.06
N TYR A 462 -16.89 -8.08 13.41
CA TYR A 462 -15.66 -7.52 13.96
C TYR A 462 -15.84 -6.04 14.38
N PRO A 463 -15.16 -5.58 15.45
CA PRO A 463 -15.11 -4.16 15.77
C PRO A 463 -14.53 -3.34 14.61
N SER A 464 -15.12 -2.20 14.29
CA SER A 464 -14.73 -1.39 13.12
C SER A 464 -13.26 -0.94 13.11
N ALA A 465 -12.66 -0.75 14.29
CA ALA A 465 -11.27 -0.34 14.45
C ALA A 465 -10.27 -1.51 14.46
N LEU A 466 -10.73 -2.77 14.46
CA LEU A 466 -9.84 -3.93 14.52
C LEU A 466 -9.10 -4.12 13.20
N GLU A 467 -7.77 -4.18 13.24
CA GLU A 467 -6.94 -4.54 12.09
C GLU A 467 -7.15 -6.02 11.73
N ILE A 468 -7.40 -6.28 10.45
CA ILE A 468 -7.60 -7.64 9.95
C ILE A 468 -6.23 -8.26 9.59
N PRO A 469 -5.93 -9.50 10.03
CA PRO A 469 -4.67 -10.15 9.68
C PRO A 469 -4.47 -10.25 8.15
N TYR A 470 -3.25 -9.99 7.70
CA TYR A 470 -2.84 -10.04 6.28
C TYR A 470 -3.49 -8.97 5.38
N SER A 471 -4.15 -7.95 5.95
CA SER A 471 -4.84 -6.90 5.19
C SER A 471 -3.98 -5.67 4.88
N ASP A 472 -2.66 -5.74 5.13
CA ASP A 472 -1.74 -4.60 5.03
C ASP A 472 -2.21 -3.37 5.84
N GLN A 473 -2.52 -3.57 7.13
CA GLN A 473 -2.95 -2.55 8.09
C GLN A 473 -4.36 -1.98 7.89
N LEU A 474 -5.22 -2.66 7.12
CA LEU A 474 -6.62 -2.24 6.97
C LEU A 474 -7.49 -2.74 8.13
N SER A 475 -8.30 -1.84 8.68
CA SER A 475 -9.30 -2.16 9.70
C SER A 475 -10.54 -2.85 9.11
N ALA A 476 -11.28 -3.56 9.96
CA ALA A 476 -12.54 -4.19 9.58
C ALA A 476 -13.55 -3.19 9.00
N GLY A 477 -13.61 -1.97 9.56
CA GLY A 477 -14.47 -0.90 9.05
C GLY A 477 -14.06 -0.41 7.67
N GLN A 478 -12.75 -0.24 7.43
CA GLN A 478 -12.23 0.13 6.10
C GLN A 478 -12.51 -0.95 5.07
N LEU A 479 -12.24 -2.22 5.39
CA LEU A 479 -12.52 -3.35 4.51
C LEU A 479 -14.01 -3.52 4.24
N TYR A 480 -14.87 -3.23 5.20
CA TYR A 480 -16.32 -3.31 5.03
C TYR A 480 -16.80 -2.30 3.99
N LEU A 481 -16.33 -1.05 4.07
CA LEU A 481 -16.64 -0.01 3.10
C LEU A 481 -16.13 -0.37 1.69
N ILE A 482 -14.91 -0.90 1.60
CA ILE A 482 -14.34 -1.40 0.33
C ILE A 482 -15.24 -2.49 -0.26
N CYS A 483 -15.65 -3.49 0.53
CA CYS A 483 -16.49 -4.58 0.06
C CYS A 483 -17.87 -4.08 -0.40
N GLN A 484 -18.52 -3.19 0.35
CA GLN A 484 -19.82 -2.62 -0.03
C GLN A 484 -19.75 -1.87 -1.35
N GLN A 485 -18.69 -1.08 -1.56
CA GLN A 485 -18.51 -0.34 -2.79
C GLN A 485 -18.29 -1.27 -3.98
N LEU A 486 -17.46 -2.30 -3.83
CA LEU A 486 -17.24 -3.30 -4.89
C LEU A 486 -18.52 -4.08 -5.24
N VAL A 487 -19.39 -4.36 -4.25
CA VAL A 487 -20.70 -4.97 -4.49
C VAL A 487 -21.61 -4.04 -5.30
N ALA A 488 -21.64 -2.75 -4.98
CA ALA A 488 -22.45 -1.77 -5.69
C ALA A 488 -22.04 -1.67 -7.17
N GLU A 489 -20.73 -1.56 -7.45
CA GLU A 489 -20.20 -1.52 -8.83
C GLU A 489 -20.52 -2.76 -9.67
N MET A 490 -20.71 -3.91 -9.03
CA MET A 490 -20.99 -5.16 -9.72
C MET A 490 -22.48 -5.42 -9.93
N SER A 491 -23.34 -4.60 -9.30
CA SER A 491 -24.80 -4.68 -9.39
C SER A 491 -25.39 -3.67 -10.38
N GLU A 492 -24.58 -2.73 -10.86
CA GLU A 492 -24.84 -1.82 -11.99
C GLU A 492 -24.41 -2.46 -13.31
#